data_AF-A0A1C5GAC2-F1
#
_entry.id   AF-A0A1C5GAC2-F1
#
_cell.length_a   1.000
_cell.length_b   1.000
_cell.length_c   1.000
_cell.angle_alpha   90.00
_cell.angle_beta   90.00
_cell.angle_gamma   90.00
#
_symmetry.space_group_name_H-M   'P 1'
#
loop_
_entity.id
_entity.type
_entity.pdbx_description
1 polymer ?
#
loop_
_entity_poly.entity_id
_entity_poly.type
_entity_poly.pdbx_seq_one_letter_code
_entity_poly.pdbx_strand_id
1 'polypeptide(L)'
;MTTNPLVATAAETPPSAWAGIWICEDIELIAQGVRNGSWIDGTLGVVSAGLDALAFVSDPVGVLLQYGIAWLIEHVKPLSEALDWLAGDPAQITAHAQTWRNVAASLRKEAADLAAAARTDVAGWGGGGGPAYRAWAAEQQQAIGGLAQGADTLAAITEGAAGLVAAVRLLVRDAIATCVSRLIVYAGELVVTGGLAAPLVVEQVTTLVASWAARIARLLRALLASLRRLMPEVRRLGELIEKLKQALGRLSTGSGPPSPRGGRNQRQELLAELSQQGVKHNPEKIVAIGRDPNGQIIFLETGNERAGLTHILRHAGDFAKAGVPEEKVPNLVFAAVTEGKVVGMQRTRPIYEVMFEGRVHKVAVSVGNNGFIVGANPVGR
;
A
#
# COMPACT_ATOMS: atom_id res chain seq x y z
N MET A 1 14.86 -36.39 38.04
CA MET A 1 13.74 -35.43 38.22
C MET A 1 12.69 -35.77 37.19
N THR A 2 11.49 -36.14 37.64
CA THR A 2 10.37 -36.59 36.81
C THR A 2 9.60 -35.40 36.25
N THR A 3 9.47 -35.31 34.92
CA THR A 3 8.71 -34.27 34.22
C THR A 3 7.20 -34.47 34.41
N ASN A 4 6.50 -33.40 34.80
CA ASN A 4 5.06 -33.39 35.08
C ASN A 4 4.25 -33.41 33.77
N PRO A 5 3.37 -34.40 33.53
CA PRO A 5 2.58 -34.51 32.29
C PRO A 5 1.47 -33.45 32.13
N LEU A 6 1.24 -32.60 33.15
CA LEU A 6 0.27 -31.49 33.10
C LEU A 6 0.91 -30.14 32.80
N VAL A 7 2.23 -30.08 32.62
CA VAL A 7 2.96 -28.85 32.27
C VAL A 7 3.40 -28.96 30.81
N ALA A 8 2.74 -28.22 29.93
CA ALA A 8 3.16 -28.09 28.55
C ALA A 8 4.53 -27.40 28.50
N THR A 9 5.52 -28.04 27.89
CA THR A 9 6.78 -27.38 27.53
C THR A 9 6.48 -26.28 26.52
N ALA A 10 6.96 -25.06 26.79
CA ALA A 10 6.85 -23.95 25.85
C ALA A 10 7.41 -24.40 24.49
N ALA A 11 6.64 -24.23 23.42
CA ALA A 11 7.10 -24.54 22.07
C ALA A 11 8.43 -23.83 21.81
N GLU A 12 9.50 -24.57 21.55
CA GLU A 12 10.86 -24.03 21.30
C GLU A 12 10.99 -23.29 19.95
N THR A 13 9.89 -23.17 19.23
CA THR A 13 9.82 -22.45 17.96
C THR A 13 9.19 -21.09 18.22
N PRO A 14 9.96 -20.01 18.40
CA PRO A 14 9.41 -18.68 18.23
C PRO A 14 8.77 -18.59 16.84
N PRO A 15 7.68 -17.82 16.66
CA PRO A 15 7.09 -17.64 15.35
C PRO A 15 8.21 -17.23 14.38
N SER A 16 8.27 -17.85 13.20
CA SER A 16 9.20 -17.40 12.18
C SER A 16 8.95 -15.91 11.97
N ALA A 17 10.01 -15.11 11.92
CA ALA A 17 9.95 -13.67 11.65
C ALA A 17 9.53 -13.37 10.19
N TRP A 18 8.74 -14.26 9.60
CA TRP A 18 8.04 -14.07 8.36
C TRP A 18 6.70 -13.39 8.68
N ALA A 19 6.66 -12.09 8.44
CA ALA A 19 5.50 -11.21 8.67
C ALA A 19 4.38 -11.37 7.63
N GLY A 20 4.17 -12.59 7.10
CA GLY A 20 3.10 -12.85 6.13
C GLY A 20 1.71 -12.56 6.68
N ILE A 21 1.47 -12.90 7.95
CA ILE A 21 0.21 -12.61 8.65
C ILE A 21 -0.01 -11.09 8.74
N TRP A 22 0.97 -10.32 9.19
CA TRP A 22 0.86 -8.85 9.31
C TRP A 22 0.69 -8.15 7.97
N ILE A 23 1.37 -8.61 6.90
CA ILE A 23 1.20 -8.03 5.56
C ILE A 23 -0.19 -8.34 5.02
N CYS A 24 -0.70 -9.56 5.20
CA CYS A 24 -2.07 -9.91 4.79
C CYS A 24 -3.13 -9.15 5.61
N GLU A 25 -2.89 -8.94 6.91
CA GLU A 25 -3.73 -8.10 7.77
C GLU A 25 -3.73 -6.64 7.31
N ASP A 26 -2.57 -6.09 6.96
CA ASP A 26 -2.46 -4.74 6.40
C ASP A 26 -3.21 -4.59 5.07
N ILE A 27 -3.12 -5.60 4.19
CA ILE A 27 -3.92 -5.64 2.96
C ILE A 27 -5.41 -5.74 3.30
N GLU A 28 -5.80 -6.53 4.29
CA GLU A 28 -7.20 -6.64 4.72
C GLU A 28 -7.74 -5.31 5.25
N LEU A 29 -6.94 -4.58 6.03
CA LEU A 29 -7.30 -3.27 6.54
C LEU A 29 -7.54 -2.28 5.40
N ILE A 30 -6.68 -2.27 4.38
CA ILE A 30 -6.89 -1.47 3.18
C ILE A 30 -8.17 -1.92 2.47
N ALA A 31 -8.35 -3.23 2.27
CA ALA A 31 -9.52 -3.80 1.61
C ALA A 31 -10.83 -3.44 2.33
N GLN A 32 -10.84 -3.44 3.65
CA GLN A 32 -11.97 -3.03 4.47
C GLN A 32 -12.22 -1.53 4.38
N GLY A 33 -11.17 -0.71 4.44
CA GLY A 33 -11.29 0.75 4.26
C GLY A 33 -11.90 1.11 2.91
N VAL A 34 -11.44 0.45 1.84
CA VAL A 34 -11.97 0.63 0.49
C VAL A 34 -13.43 0.21 0.41
N ARG A 35 -13.77 -1.01 0.87
CA ARG A 35 -15.14 -1.55 0.82
C ARG A 35 -16.13 -0.77 1.67
N ASN A 36 -15.69 -0.26 2.82
CA ASN A 36 -16.52 0.55 3.71
C ASN A 36 -16.63 2.01 3.24
N GLY A 37 -15.95 2.38 2.15
CA GLY A 37 -16.02 3.71 1.57
C GLY A 37 -15.35 4.79 2.43
N SER A 38 -14.39 4.45 3.29
CA SER A 38 -13.72 5.43 4.18
C SER A 38 -13.00 6.55 3.41
N TRP A 39 -12.62 6.26 2.17
CA TRP A 39 -12.00 7.20 1.24
C TRP A 39 -13.00 8.12 0.54
N ILE A 40 -14.29 7.78 0.54
CA ILE A 40 -15.35 8.54 -0.12
C ILE A 40 -15.67 9.77 0.74
N ASP A 41 -15.74 10.93 0.11
CA ASP A 41 -16.18 12.14 0.77
C ASP A 41 -17.64 11.98 1.23
N GLY A 42 -17.90 12.19 2.52
CA GLY A 42 -19.22 11.97 3.11
C GLY A 42 -20.36 12.79 2.48
N THR A 43 -20.03 13.85 1.74
CA THR A 43 -21.02 14.62 0.97
C THR A 43 -21.60 13.86 -0.22
N LEU A 44 -20.93 12.81 -0.71
CA LEU A 44 -21.42 11.94 -1.79
C LEU A 44 -22.41 10.88 -1.28
N GLY A 45 -22.48 10.64 0.03
CA GLY A 45 -23.23 9.53 0.62
C GLY A 45 -22.61 8.17 0.31
N VAL A 46 -23.21 7.09 0.85
CA VAL A 46 -22.81 5.72 0.52
C VAL A 46 -23.31 5.38 -0.88
N VAL A 47 -22.40 5.36 -1.86
CA VAL A 47 -22.73 4.99 -3.24
C VAL A 47 -22.57 3.48 -3.40
N SER A 48 -23.66 2.73 -3.22
CA SER A 48 -23.73 1.31 -3.58
C SER A 48 -24.03 1.21 -5.09
N ALA A 49 -23.01 1.23 -5.92
CA ALA A 49 -23.21 1.17 -7.37
C ALA A 49 -23.51 -0.26 -7.84
N GLY A 50 -24.76 -0.51 -8.25
CA GLY A 50 -25.05 -1.52 -9.27
C GLY A 50 -24.71 -0.93 -10.65
N LEU A 51 -23.97 -1.66 -11.47
CA LEU A 51 -23.41 -1.17 -12.74
C LEU A 51 -24.41 -1.14 -13.93
N ASP A 52 -25.70 -1.45 -13.71
CA ASP A 52 -26.66 -1.70 -14.79
C ASP A 52 -27.43 -0.46 -15.32
N ALA A 53 -26.95 0.76 -15.11
CA ALA A 53 -27.72 1.98 -15.41
C ALA A 53 -27.20 2.84 -16.59
N LEU A 54 -26.52 2.25 -17.60
CA LEU A 54 -25.69 3.04 -18.54
C LEU A 54 -26.07 2.97 -20.02
N ALA A 55 -27.31 2.67 -20.37
CA ALA A 55 -27.76 2.66 -21.76
C ALA A 55 -28.90 3.65 -22.06
N PHE A 56 -28.69 4.95 -21.80
CA PHE A 56 -29.49 5.99 -22.46
C PHE A 56 -28.82 7.36 -22.37
N VAL A 57 -28.15 7.78 -23.44
CA VAL A 57 -27.70 9.16 -23.61
C VAL A 57 -28.82 9.91 -24.33
N SER A 58 -29.45 10.86 -23.65
CA SER A 58 -30.31 11.86 -24.29
C SER A 58 -29.43 13.02 -24.74
N ASP A 59 -29.58 13.48 -25.99
CA ASP A 59 -28.92 14.70 -26.47
C ASP A 59 -29.84 15.92 -26.24
N PRO A 60 -29.62 16.69 -25.16
CA PRO A 60 -30.47 17.84 -24.85
C PRO A 60 -30.33 18.99 -25.84
N VAL A 61 -29.16 19.13 -26.47
CA VAL A 61 -28.88 20.22 -27.42
C VAL A 61 -29.57 19.92 -28.74
N GLY A 62 -29.54 18.66 -29.18
CA GLY A 62 -30.28 18.19 -30.35
C GLY A 62 -31.79 18.45 -30.24
N VAL A 63 -32.38 18.22 -29.06
CA VAL A 63 -33.80 18.52 -28.82
C VAL A 63 -34.08 20.02 -28.95
N LEU A 64 -33.24 20.89 -28.39
CA LEU A 64 -33.45 22.36 -28.46
C LEU A 64 -33.28 22.91 -29.89
N LEU A 65 -32.36 22.35 -30.67
CA LEU A 65 -32.18 22.68 -32.09
C LEU A 65 -33.43 22.35 -32.91
N GLN A 66 -34.11 21.24 -32.61
CA GLN A 66 -35.34 20.81 -33.29
C GLN A 66 -36.49 21.83 -33.12
N TYR A 67 -36.53 22.55 -32.00
CA TYR A 67 -37.53 23.59 -31.74
C TYR A 67 -37.07 25.01 -32.12
N GLY A 68 -35.88 25.16 -32.73
CA GLY A 68 -35.40 26.43 -33.28
C GLY A 68 -34.94 27.45 -32.23
N ILE A 69 -34.62 27.02 -31.01
CA ILE A 69 -34.33 27.92 -29.89
C ILE A 69 -32.82 28.00 -29.63
N ALA A 70 -32.09 28.51 -30.61
CA ALA A 70 -30.62 28.53 -30.61
C ALA A 70 -30.00 29.30 -29.41
N TRP A 71 -30.70 30.31 -28.87
CA TRP A 71 -30.22 31.09 -27.72
C TRP A 71 -30.25 30.32 -26.39
N LEU A 72 -31.09 29.29 -26.26
CA LEU A 72 -31.13 28.42 -25.08
C LEU A 72 -29.93 27.47 -25.02
N ILE A 73 -29.32 27.17 -26.17
CA ILE A 73 -28.17 26.26 -26.26
C ILE A 73 -26.98 26.81 -25.47
N GLU A 74 -26.73 28.11 -25.54
CA GLU A 74 -25.64 28.75 -24.81
C GLU A 74 -25.76 28.54 -23.29
N HIS A 75 -26.99 28.51 -22.78
CA HIS A 75 -27.26 28.30 -21.37
C HIS A 75 -27.12 26.82 -20.97
N VAL A 76 -27.46 25.87 -21.86
CA VAL A 76 -27.39 24.43 -21.55
C VAL A 76 -25.99 23.84 -21.81
N LYS A 77 -25.17 24.50 -22.62
CA LYS A 77 -23.81 24.07 -22.98
C LYS A 77 -22.95 23.63 -21.79
N PRO A 78 -22.92 24.34 -20.64
CA PRO A 78 -22.12 23.92 -19.48
C PRO A 78 -22.52 22.55 -18.92
N LEU A 79 -23.80 22.16 -19.03
CA LEU A 79 -24.25 20.83 -18.59
C LEU A 79 -23.82 19.75 -19.59
N SER A 80 -23.89 20.04 -20.89
CA SER A 80 -23.41 19.13 -21.94
C SER A 80 -21.90 18.91 -21.85
N GLU A 81 -21.11 19.97 -21.65
CA GLU A 81 -19.66 19.88 -21.44
C GLU A 81 -19.33 19.02 -20.21
N ALA A 82 -20.13 19.12 -19.13
CA ALA A 82 -19.95 18.28 -17.95
C ALA A 82 -20.27 16.79 -18.22
N LEU A 83 -21.21 16.49 -19.11
CA LEU A 83 -21.48 15.11 -19.55
C LEU A 83 -20.29 14.56 -20.33
N ASP A 84 -19.70 15.36 -21.22
CA ASP A 84 -18.53 14.99 -22.02
C ASP A 84 -17.31 14.70 -21.14
N TRP A 85 -17.07 15.49 -20.08
CA TRP A 85 -16.01 15.19 -19.09
C TRP A 85 -16.19 13.83 -18.40
N LEU A 86 -17.43 13.37 -18.29
CA LEU A 86 -17.80 12.12 -17.64
C LEU A 86 -18.04 11.00 -18.64
N ALA A 87 -17.79 11.21 -19.94
CA ALA A 87 -17.94 10.22 -20.99
C ALA A 87 -16.75 9.22 -21.02
N GLY A 88 -16.55 8.48 -19.93
CA GLY A 88 -15.67 7.30 -19.89
C GLY A 88 -16.40 6.00 -20.30
N ASP A 89 -15.64 4.93 -20.53
CA ASP A 89 -16.16 3.60 -20.87
C ASP A 89 -16.33 2.73 -19.60
N PRO A 90 -17.56 2.53 -19.11
CA PRO A 90 -17.83 1.72 -17.91
C PRO A 90 -17.58 0.24 -18.13
N ALA A 91 -17.74 -0.23 -19.37
CA ALA A 91 -17.53 -1.64 -19.72
C ALA A 91 -16.03 -1.97 -19.61
N GLN A 92 -15.15 -1.07 -20.08
CA GLN A 92 -13.70 -1.20 -19.88
C GLN A 92 -13.32 -1.20 -18.39
N ILE A 93 -13.88 -0.30 -17.59
CA ILE A 93 -13.58 -0.25 -16.15
C ILE A 93 -14.02 -1.54 -15.45
N THR A 94 -15.23 -2.03 -15.78
CA THR A 94 -15.76 -3.29 -15.25
C THR A 94 -14.90 -4.49 -15.68
N ALA A 95 -14.45 -4.52 -16.94
CA ALA A 95 -13.56 -5.55 -17.45
C ALA A 95 -12.19 -5.55 -16.73
N HIS A 96 -11.64 -4.37 -16.42
CA HIS A 96 -10.41 -4.26 -15.63
C HIS A 96 -10.60 -4.76 -14.19
N ALA A 97 -11.68 -4.40 -13.51
CA ALA A 97 -11.99 -4.93 -12.19
C ALA A 97 -12.15 -6.45 -12.20
N GLN A 98 -12.89 -6.98 -13.20
CA GLN A 98 -13.06 -8.42 -13.36
C GLN A 98 -11.74 -9.14 -13.64
N THR A 99 -10.82 -8.52 -14.38
CA THR A 99 -9.47 -9.07 -14.61
C THR A 99 -8.74 -9.26 -13.28
N TRP A 100 -8.80 -8.28 -12.38
CA TRP A 100 -8.20 -8.39 -11.05
C TRP A 100 -8.86 -9.48 -10.20
N ARG A 101 -10.20 -9.61 -10.24
CA ARG A 101 -10.91 -10.71 -9.57
C ARG A 101 -10.50 -12.09 -10.13
N ASN A 102 -10.33 -12.20 -11.43
CA ASN A 102 -9.88 -13.44 -12.07
C ASN A 102 -8.45 -13.81 -11.62
N VAL A 103 -7.55 -12.83 -11.53
CA VAL A 103 -6.19 -13.01 -10.99
C VAL A 103 -6.25 -13.47 -9.53
N ALA A 104 -7.06 -12.82 -8.69
CA ALA A 104 -7.25 -13.21 -7.30
C ALA A 104 -7.77 -14.65 -7.17
N ALA A 105 -8.77 -15.03 -7.98
CA ALA A 105 -9.30 -16.39 -8.00
C ALA A 105 -8.26 -17.43 -8.42
N SER A 106 -7.44 -17.13 -9.44
CA SER A 106 -6.34 -18.01 -9.88
C SER A 106 -5.32 -18.22 -8.76
N LEU A 107 -4.86 -17.13 -8.14
CA LEU A 107 -3.88 -17.19 -7.05
C LEU A 107 -4.41 -17.97 -5.83
N ARG A 108 -5.69 -17.79 -5.46
CA ARG A 108 -6.30 -18.59 -4.40
C ARG A 108 -6.35 -20.07 -4.72
N LYS A 109 -6.68 -20.40 -5.97
CA LYS A 109 -6.71 -21.79 -6.42
C LYS A 109 -5.30 -22.40 -6.33
N GLU A 110 -4.27 -21.72 -6.85
CA GLU A 110 -2.89 -22.19 -6.76
C GLU A 110 -2.41 -22.37 -5.31
N ALA A 111 -2.77 -21.43 -4.42
CA ALA A 111 -2.48 -21.58 -3.00
C ALA A 111 -3.17 -22.79 -2.37
N ALA A 112 -4.45 -23.04 -2.72
CA ALA A 112 -5.21 -24.19 -2.24
C ALA A 112 -4.66 -25.52 -2.77
N ASP A 113 -4.29 -25.57 -4.04
CA ASP A 113 -3.68 -26.73 -4.70
C ASP A 113 -2.31 -27.06 -4.08
N LEU A 114 -1.47 -26.04 -3.84
CA LEU A 114 -0.20 -26.20 -3.12
C LEU A 114 -0.42 -26.76 -1.71
N ALA A 115 -1.39 -26.21 -0.97
CA ALA A 115 -1.69 -26.66 0.37
C ALA A 115 -2.22 -28.10 0.39
N ALA A 116 -2.99 -28.50 -0.61
CA ALA A 116 -3.46 -29.87 -0.76
C ALA A 116 -2.30 -30.83 -1.06
N ALA A 117 -1.47 -30.53 -2.05
CA ALA A 117 -0.30 -31.33 -2.40
C ALA A 117 0.67 -31.49 -1.22
N ALA A 118 0.95 -30.41 -0.49
CA ALA A 118 1.80 -30.45 0.71
C ALA A 118 1.19 -31.27 1.87
N ARG A 119 -0.13 -31.50 1.89
CA ARG A 119 -0.76 -32.40 2.87
C ARG A 119 -0.76 -33.84 2.41
N THR A 120 -0.95 -34.11 1.11
CA THR A 120 -1.10 -35.47 0.56
C THR A 120 0.24 -36.11 0.25
N ASP A 121 1.11 -35.41 -0.47
CA ASP A 121 2.27 -36.02 -1.14
C ASP A 121 3.43 -36.26 -0.17
N VAL A 122 3.47 -35.45 0.89
CA VAL A 122 4.45 -35.56 1.98
C VAL A 122 3.81 -36.02 3.30
N ALA A 123 2.62 -36.61 3.25
CA ALA A 123 1.93 -37.14 4.44
C ALA A 123 2.79 -38.17 5.18
N GLY A 124 3.47 -39.05 4.42
CA GLY A 124 4.35 -40.08 4.95
C GLY A 124 5.74 -39.59 5.35
N TRP A 125 6.08 -38.32 5.11
CA TRP A 125 7.39 -37.78 5.48
C TRP A 125 7.47 -37.57 7.01
N GLY A 126 8.13 -38.51 7.68
CA GLY A 126 8.47 -38.45 9.09
C GLY A 126 9.80 -37.73 9.37
N GLY A 127 10.26 -37.78 10.63
CA GLY A 127 11.46 -37.06 11.08
C GLY A 127 11.31 -35.54 11.06
N GLY A 128 12.41 -34.80 11.16
CA GLY A 128 12.38 -33.32 11.17
C GLY A 128 12.04 -32.67 9.81
N GLY A 129 12.26 -33.38 8.70
CA GLY A 129 12.09 -32.84 7.34
C GLY A 129 10.63 -32.64 6.93
N GLY A 130 9.74 -33.57 7.26
CA GLY A 130 8.32 -33.47 6.92
C GLY A 130 7.62 -32.25 7.52
N PRO A 131 7.70 -32.03 8.85
CA PRO A 131 7.18 -30.82 9.49
C PRO A 131 7.81 -29.54 8.94
N ALA A 132 9.12 -29.53 8.67
CA ALA A 132 9.81 -28.37 8.12
C ALA A 132 9.32 -28.00 6.71
N TYR A 133 9.14 -28.99 5.82
CA TYR A 133 8.60 -28.77 4.50
C TYR A 133 7.16 -28.27 4.54
N ARG A 134 6.30 -28.84 5.41
CA ARG A 134 4.92 -28.37 5.58
C ARG A 134 4.84 -26.93 6.11
N ALA A 135 5.73 -26.56 7.02
CA ALA A 135 5.84 -25.18 7.51
C ALA A 135 6.27 -24.23 6.39
N TRP A 136 7.29 -24.60 5.61
CA TRP A 136 7.71 -23.85 4.43
C TRP A 136 6.53 -23.71 3.44
N ALA A 137 5.88 -24.80 3.02
CA ALA A 137 4.75 -24.75 2.10
C ALA A 137 3.59 -23.86 2.61
N ALA A 138 3.33 -23.84 3.92
CA ALA A 138 2.35 -22.94 4.53
C ALA A 138 2.73 -21.46 4.40
N GLU A 139 4.02 -21.11 4.55
CA GLU A 139 4.51 -19.74 4.30
C GLU A 139 4.31 -19.35 2.82
N GLN A 140 4.49 -20.29 1.88
CA GLN A 140 4.24 -20.01 0.46
C GLN A 140 2.75 -19.78 0.19
N GLN A 141 1.90 -20.65 0.73
CA GLN A 141 0.46 -20.53 0.63
C GLN A 141 -0.02 -19.18 1.15
N GLN A 142 0.47 -18.74 2.32
CA GLN A 142 0.10 -17.45 2.90
C GLN A 142 0.54 -16.27 2.01
N ALA A 143 1.71 -16.35 1.40
CA ALA A 143 2.23 -15.27 0.55
C ALA A 143 1.38 -15.11 -0.72
N ILE A 144 1.04 -16.23 -1.36
CA ILE A 144 0.17 -16.27 -2.54
C ILE A 144 -1.25 -15.82 -2.15
N GLY A 145 -1.73 -16.21 -0.96
CA GLY A 145 -2.99 -15.73 -0.40
C GLY A 145 -3.04 -14.21 -0.24
N GLY A 146 -1.97 -13.59 0.29
CA GLY A 146 -1.85 -12.15 0.38
C GLY A 146 -1.83 -11.46 -0.98
N LEU A 147 -1.17 -12.03 -1.99
CA LEU A 147 -1.20 -11.50 -3.36
C LEU A 147 -2.60 -11.56 -3.96
N ALA A 148 -3.31 -12.67 -3.72
CA ALA A 148 -4.70 -12.82 -4.16
C ALA A 148 -5.62 -11.77 -3.52
N GLN A 149 -5.44 -11.51 -2.24
CA GLN A 149 -6.17 -10.49 -1.51
C GLN A 149 -5.83 -9.08 -2.01
N GLY A 150 -4.57 -8.82 -2.35
CA GLY A 150 -4.15 -7.57 -2.97
C GLY A 150 -4.80 -7.34 -4.34
N ALA A 151 -4.89 -8.39 -5.16
CA ALA A 151 -5.60 -8.35 -6.44
C ALA A 151 -7.11 -8.07 -6.25
N ASP A 152 -7.77 -8.71 -5.29
CA ASP A 152 -9.18 -8.40 -4.97
C ASP A 152 -9.36 -6.96 -4.46
N THR A 153 -8.39 -6.46 -3.70
CA THR A 153 -8.42 -5.07 -3.23
C THR A 153 -8.32 -4.10 -4.40
N LEU A 154 -7.48 -4.37 -5.40
CA LEU A 154 -7.41 -3.58 -6.64
C LEU A 154 -8.74 -3.60 -7.39
N ALA A 155 -9.41 -4.76 -7.49
CA ALA A 155 -10.74 -4.86 -8.07
C ALA A 155 -11.75 -3.95 -7.34
N ALA A 156 -11.79 -4.02 -6.00
CA ALA A 156 -12.69 -3.21 -5.18
C ALA A 156 -12.40 -1.70 -5.31
N ILE A 157 -11.12 -1.31 -5.40
CA ILE A 157 -10.71 0.08 -5.65
C ILE A 157 -11.23 0.55 -7.01
N THR A 158 -11.05 -0.25 -8.07
CA THR A 158 -11.54 0.06 -9.42
C THR A 158 -13.06 0.20 -9.46
N GLU A 159 -13.79 -0.74 -8.85
CA GLU A 159 -15.25 -0.71 -8.78
C GLU A 159 -15.77 0.48 -7.96
N GLY A 160 -15.15 0.78 -6.83
CA GLY A 160 -15.51 1.93 -6.00
C GLY A 160 -15.32 3.25 -6.76
N ALA A 161 -14.20 3.41 -7.46
CA ALA A 161 -13.96 4.57 -8.31
C ALA A 161 -14.98 4.66 -9.47
N ALA A 162 -15.29 3.52 -10.11
CA ALA A 162 -16.30 3.43 -11.16
C ALA A 162 -17.68 3.86 -10.64
N GLY A 163 -18.05 3.40 -9.44
CA GLY A 163 -19.31 3.71 -8.79
C GLY A 163 -19.47 5.20 -8.53
N LEU A 164 -18.42 5.88 -8.06
CA LEU A 164 -18.47 7.34 -7.90
C LEU A 164 -18.66 8.07 -9.23
N VAL A 165 -17.95 7.67 -10.29
CA VAL A 165 -18.12 8.27 -11.63
C VAL A 165 -19.54 8.03 -12.16
N ALA A 166 -20.08 6.82 -11.96
CA ALA A 166 -21.45 6.49 -12.34
C ALA A 166 -22.48 7.35 -11.60
N ALA A 167 -22.29 7.59 -10.29
CA ALA A 167 -23.17 8.47 -9.51
C ALA A 167 -23.17 9.91 -10.04
N VAL A 168 -21.99 10.48 -10.38
CA VAL A 168 -21.92 11.82 -10.97
C VAL A 168 -22.60 11.83 -12.34
N ARG A 169 -22.39 10.81 -13.17
CA ARG A 169 -23.03 10.70 -14.49
C ARG A 169 -24.55 10.63 -14.39
N LEU A 170 -25.09 9.86 -13.46
CA LEU A 170 -26.54 9.78 -13.23
C LEU A 170 -27.11 11.15 -12.86
N LEU A 171 -26.46 11.89 -11.96
CA LEU A 171 -26.94 13.23 -11.60
C LEU A 171 -26.88 14.21 -12.77
N VAL A 172 -25.78 14.20 -13.54
CA VAL A 172 -25.67 15.06 -14.73
C VAL A 172 -26.76 14.72 -15.74
N ARG A 173 -27.04 13.43 -15.96
CA ARG A 173 -28.14 12.98 -16.82
C ARG A 173 -29.50 13.47 -16.30
N ASP A 174 -29.77 13.34 -15.02
CA ASP A 174 -31.03 13.80 -14.41
C ASP A 174 -31.18 15.33 -14.48
N ALA A 175 -30.09 16.06 -14.30
CA ALA A 175 -30.03 17.52 -14.45
C ALA A 175 -30.39 17.92 -15.89
N ILE A 176 -29.76 17.27 -16.86
CA ILE A 176 -30.02 17.48 -18.29
C ILE A 176 -31.49 17.17 -18.62
N ALA A 177 -32.01 16.02 -18.20
CA ALA A 177 -33.39 15.62 -18.45
C ALA A 177 -34.38 16.64 -17.85
N THR A 178 -34.13 17.11 -16.63
CA THR A 178 -34.93 18.13 -15.96
C THR A 178 -34.88 19.47 -16.71
N CYS A 179 -33.69 19.89 -17.15
CA CYS A 179 -33.51 21.09 -17.94
C CYS A 179 -34.30 21.00 -19.24
N VAL A 180 -34.11 19.96 -20.06
CA VAL A 180 -34.83 19.78 -21.32
C VAL A 180 -36.34 19.80 -21.12
N SER A 181 -36.85 19.07 -20.12
CA SER A 181 -38.29 19.03 -19.83
C SER A 181 -38.86 20.42 -19.54
N ARG A 182 -38.17 21.24 -18.73
CA ARG A 182 -38.61 22.61 -18.41
C ARG A 182 -38.46 23.57 -19.58
N LEU A 183 -37.40 23.42 -20.37
CA LEU A 183 -37.16 24.26 -21.55
C LEU A 183 -38.26 24.08 -22.61
N ILE A 184 -38.78 22.87 -22.77
CA ILE A 184 -39.93 22.61 -23.66
C ILE A 184 -41.18 23.37 -23.18
N VAL A 185 -41.43 23.43 -21.87
CA VAL A 185 -42.57 24.18 -21.31
C VAL A 185 -42.40 25.69 -21.55
N TYR A 186 -41.21 26.23 -21.27
CA TYR A 186 -40.93 27.65 -21.49
C TYR A 186 -40.95 28.05 -22.97
N ALA A 187 -40.54 27.15 -23.86
CA ALA A 187 -40.69 27.34 -25.30
C ALA A 187 -42.16 27.51 -25.69
N GLY A 188 -43.05 26.66 -25.16
CA GLY A 188 -44.49 26.78 -25.36
C GLY A 188 -45.05 28.10 -24.83
N GLU A 189 -44.61 28.54 -23.65
CA GLU A 189 -45.01 29.82 -23.06
C GLU A 189 -44.62 31.02 -23.93
N LEU A 190 -43.41 31.00 -24.51
CA LEU A 190 -42.98 32.05 -25.44
C LEU A 190 -43.82 32.11 -26.70
N VAL A 191 -44.20 30.95 -27.25
CA VAL A 191 -45.10 30.89 -28.42
C VAL A 191 -46.47 31.47 -28.08
N VAL A 192 -47.06 31.05 -26.95
CA VAL A 192 -48.40 31.52 -26.52
C VAL A 192 -48.42 33.01 -26.20
N THR A 193 -47.36 33.53 -25.58
CA THR A 193 -47.26 34.94 -25.19
C THR A 193 -46.76 35.86 -26.31
N GLY A 194 -46.46 35.32 -27.49
CA GLY A 194 -45.86 36.08 -28.59
C GLY A 194 -44.49 36.66 -28.24
N GLY A 195 -43.75 36.03 -27.33
CA GLY A 195 -42.43 36.46 -26.87
C GLY A 195 -42.44 37.48 -25.72
N LEU A 196 -43.60 37.92 -25.23
CA LEU A 196 -43.67 38.89 -24.12
C LEU A 196 -43.11 38.33 -22.79
N ALA A 197 -43.17 37.01 -22.58
CA ALA A 197 -42.59 36.36 -21.41
C ALA A 197 -41.06 36.13 -21.49
N ALA A 198 -40.39 36.57 -22.57
CA ALA A 198 -38.95 36.32 -22.78
C ALA A 198 -38.06 36.72 -21.60
N PRO A 199 -38.20 37.89 -20.95
CA PRO A 199 -37.37 38.25 -19.81
C PRO A 199 -37.50 37.27 -18.64
N LEU A 200 -38.74 36.84 -18.34
CA LEU A 200 -39.02 35.92 -17.24
C LEU A 200 -38.47 34.51 -17.54
N VAL A 201 -38.66 34.02 -18.76
CA VAL A 201 -38.16 32.71 -19.19
C VAL A 201 -36.62 32.66 -19.12
N VAL A 202 -35.93 33.72 -19.57
CA VAL A 202 -34.46 33.80 -19.48
C VAL A 202 -34.00 33.70 -18.03
N GLU A 203 -34.64 34.44 -17.12
CA GLU A 203 -34.31 34.40 -15.69
C GLU A 203 -34.48 32.99 -15.10
N GLN A 204 -35.60 32.34 -15.42
CA GLN A 204 -35.91 30.98 -14.93
C GLN A 204 -34.92 29.93 -15.46
N VAL A 205 -34.57 29.99 -16.75
CA VAL A 205 -33.59 29.08 -17.36
C VAL A 205 -32.21 29.28 -16.75
N THR A 206 -31.76 30.52 -16.64
CA THR A 206 -30.43 30.86 -16.10
C THR A 206 -30.31 30.37 -14.65
N THR A 207 -31.34 30.61 -13.84
CA THR A 207 -31.38 30.16 -12.44
C THR A 207 -31.36 28.64 -12.33
N LEU A 208 -32.13 27.95 -13.19
CA LEU A 208 -32.18 26.49 -13.23
C LEU A 208 -30.81 25.90 -13.59
N VAL A 209 -30.22 26.36 -14.69
CA VAL A 209 -28.90 25.94 -15.17
C VAL A 209 -27.84 26.21 -14.09
N ALA A 210 -27.82 27.42 -13.52
CA ALA A 210 -26.86 27.79 -12.48
C ALA A 210 -26.97 26.88 -11.25
N SER A 211 -28.20 26.54 -10.83
CA SER A 211 -28.42 25.65 -9.69
C SER A 211 -27.85 24.24 -9.92
N TRP A 212 -27.99 23.71 -11.14
CA TRP A 212 -27.44 22.41 -11.52
C TRP A 212 -25.94 22.45 -11.71
N ALA A 213 -25.41 23.48 -12.37
CA ALA A 213 -23.97 23.71 -12.50
C ALA A 213 -23.29 23.75 -11.11
N ALA A 214 -23.90 24.46 -10.14
CA ALA A 214 -23.39 24.51 -8.77
C ALA A 214 -23.45 23.16 -8.05
N ARG A 215 -24.48 22.32 -8.31
CA ARG A 215 -24.56 20.94 -7.79
C ARG A 215 -23.48 20.05 -8.40
N ILE A 216 -23.34 20.06 -9.73
CA ILE A 216 -22.32 19.29 -10.45
C ILE A 216 -20.92 19.69 -9.98
N ALA A 217 -20.63 20.98 -9.88
CA ALA A 217 -19.33 21.47 -9.41
C ALA A 217 -19.00 20.99 -7.99
N ARG A 218 -19.98 20.95 -7.08
CA ARG A 218 -19.77 20.40 -5.72
C ARG A 218 -19.45 18.91 -5.76
N LEU A 219 -20.18 18.13 -6.54
CA LEU A 219 -19.92 16.69 -6.68
C LEU A 219 -18.58 16.40 -7.32
N LEU A 220 -18.19 17.12 -8.38
CA LEU A 220 -16.88 16.95 -9.01
C LEU A 220 -15.75 17.24 -8.01
N ARG A 221 -15.88 18.26 -7.16
CA ARG A 221 -14.90 18.53 -6.10
C ARG A 221 -14.85 17.40 -5.07
N ALA A 222 -16.00 16.86 -4.66
CA ALA A 222 -16.07 15.75 -3.73
C ALA A 222 -15.51 14.44 -4.33
N LEU A 223 -15.76 14.19 -5.62
CA LEU A 223 -15.15 13.09 -6.38
C LEU A 223 -13.62 13.23 -6.39
N LEU A 224 -13.10 14.41 -6.76
CA LEU A 224 -11.67 14.69 -6.75
C LEU A 224 -11.05 14.53 -5.36
N ALA A 225 -11.74 14.98 -4.31
CA ALA A 225 -11.30 14.80 -2.94
C ALA A 225 -11.25 13.31 -2.55
N SER A 226 -12.26 12.53 -2.94
CA SER A 226 -12.33 11.08 -2.70
C SER A 226 -11.18 10.35 -3.39
N LEU A 227 -10.98 10.60 -4.69
CA LEU A 227 -9.87 10.00 -5.46
C LEU A 227 -8.51 10.38 -4.87
N ARG A 228 -8.35 11.61 -4.37
CA ARG A 228 -7.11 12.03 -3.68
C ARG A 228 -6.87 11.29 -2.37
N ARG A 229 -7.93 10.97 -1.61
CA ARG A 229 -7.84 10.14 -0.39
C ARG A 229 -7.54 8.67 -0.70
N LEU A 230 -7.92 8.19 -1.88
CA LEU A 230 -7.68 6.81 -2.31
C LEU A 230 -6.24 6.56 -2.79
N MET A 231 -5.58 7.56 -3.39
CA MET A 231 -4.22 7.40 -3.95
C MET A 231 -3.18 6.87 -2.95
N PRO A 232 -3.09 7.35 -1.68
CA PRO A 232 -2.17 6.80 -0.70
C PRO A 232 -2.40 5.31 -0.41
N GLU A 233 -3.66 4.87 -0.34
CA GLU A 233 -4.01 3.46 -0.10
C GLU A 233 -3.57 2.56 -1.25
N VAL A 234 -3.75 3.00 -2.50
CA VAL A 234 -3.26 2.28 -3.69
C VAL A 234 -1.74 2.14 -3.66
N ARG A 235 -1.01 3.20 -3.27
CA ARG A 235 0.45 3.17 -3.16
C ARG A 235 0.91 2.23 -2.05
N ARG A 236 0.29 2.31 -0.87
CA ARG A 236 0.55 1.43 0.26
C ARG A 236 0.30 -0.04 -0.11
N LEU A 237 -0.78 -0.32 -0.83
CA LEU A 237 -1.06 -1.66 -1.35
C LEU A 237 0.05 -2.16 -2.29
N GLY A 238 0.53 -1.31 -3.20
CA GLY A 238 1.66 -1.64 -4.08
C GLY A 238 2.93 -2.00 -3.31
N GLU A 239 3.24 -1.26 -2.23
CA GLU A 239 4.38 -1.56 -1.35
C GLU A 239 4.23 -2.92 -0.64
N LEU A 240 3.01 -3.25 -0.18
CA LEU A 240 2.72 -4.54 0.46
C LEU A 240 2.84 -5.70 -0.53
N ILE A 241 2.37 -5.53 -1.77
CA ILE A 241 2.53 -6.51 -2.85
C ILE A 241 4.02 -6.75 -3.15
N GLU A 242 4.84 -5.70 -3.21
CA GLU A 242 6.28 -5.85 -3.46
C GLU A 242 6.96 -6.60 -2.29
N LYS A 243 6.55 -6.36 -1.04
CA LYS A 243 7.03 -7.14 0.12
C LYS A 243 6.65 -8.62 0.02
N LEU A 244 5.43 -8.94 -0.42
CA LEU A 244 5.00 -10.32 -0.64
C LEU A 244 5.80 -11.00 -1.75
N LYS A 245 6.08 -10.28 -2.85
CA LYS A 245 6.95 -10.77 -3.93
C LYS A 245 8.37 -11.06 -3.44
N GLN A 246 8.96 -10.16 -2.65
CA GLN A 246 10.28 -10.37 -2.04
C GLN A 246 10.27 -11.58 -1.08
N ALA A 247 9.21 -11.73 -0.30
CA ALA A 247 9.02 -12.88 0.58
C ALA A 247 8.98 -14.20 -0.20
N LEU A 248 8.20 -14.27 -1.28
CA LEU A 248 8.19 -15.42 -2.20
C LEU A 248 9.56 -15.69 -2.82
N GLY A 249 10.29 -14.64 -3.22
CA GLY A 249 11.64 -14.77 -3.74
C GLY A 249 12.59 -15.44 -2.75
N ARG A 250 12.57 -15.02 -1.48
CA ARG A 250 13.40 -15.62 -0.40
C ARG A 250 13.06 -17.09 -0.16
N LEU A 251 11.77 -17.41 -0.18
CA LEU A 251 11.28 -18.76 -0.02
C LEU A 251 11.70 -19.67 -1.19
N SER A 252 11.74 -19.13 -2.41
CA SER A 252 12.21 -19.82 -3.61
C SER A 252 13.72 -20.03 -3.66
N THR A 253 14.53 -19.13 -3.11
CA THR A 253 16.01 -19.26 -3.11
C THR A 253 16.53 -20.13 -1.96
N GLY A 254 15.65 -20.78 -1.18
CA GLY A 254 16.03 -21.57 -0.01
C GLY A 254 16.65 -20.73 1.12
N SER A 255 16.59 -19.40 1.00
CA SER A 255 17.06 -18.46 2.01
C SER A 255 15.89 -18.19 2.96
N GLY A 256 15.64 -19.14 3.87
CA GLY A 256 14.56 -19.02 4.85
C GLY A 256 14.64 -17.72 5.67
N PRO A 257 13.53 -17.29 6.32
CA PRO A 257 13.59 -16.20 7.28
C PRO A 257 14.69 -16.47 8.31
N PRO A 258 15.38 -15.44 8.85
CA PRO A 258 16.47 -15.65 9.81
C PRO A 258 15.92 -16.42 11.01
N SER A 259 16.17 -17.72 11.02
CA SER A 259 15.74 -18.62 12.06
C SER A 259 16.58 -18.32 13.31
N PRO A 260 16.03 -18.27 14.52
CA PRO A 260 16.83 -18.04 15.74
C PRO A 260 17.88 -19.13 16.04
N ARG A 261 17.78 -20.29 15.36
CA ARG A 261 18.83 -21.32 15.29
C ARG A 261 19.83 -21.04 14.15
N GLY A 262 19.38 -20.49 13.02
CA GLY A 262 20.22 -20.02 11.92
C GLY A 262 21.06 -18.80 12.27
N GLY A 263 20.58 -17.87 13.11
CA GLY A 263 21.36 -16.73 13.58
C GLY A 263 22.53 -17.14 14.47
N ARG A 264 22.42 -18.26 15.21
CA ARG A 264 23.56 -18.83 15.96
C ARG A 264 24.56 -19.52 15.04
N ASN A 265 24.09 -20.29 14.05
CA ASN A 265 24.97 -20.95 13.08
C ASN A 265 25.65 -19.94 12.15
N GLN A 266 24.91 -18.98 11.60
CA GLN A 266 25.44 -17.88 10.78
C GLN A 266 26.41 -17.00 11.57
N ARG A 267 26.09 -16.69 12.84
CA ARG A 267 27.04 -16.01 13.72
C ARG A 267 28.32 -16.83 13.92
N GLN A 268 28.21 -18.14 14.16
CA GLN A 268 29.38 -19.02 14.31
C GLN A 268 30.19 -19.14 13.02
N GLU A 269 29.54 -19.20 11.86
CA GLU A 269 30.17 -19.22 10.54
C GLU A 269 30.91 -17.90 10.25
N LEU A 270 30.27 -16.76 10.54
CA LEU A 270 30.90 -15.44 10.38
C LEU A 270 32.07 -15.24 11.34
N LEU A 271 31.99 -15.75 12.58
CA LEU A 271 33.11 -15.76 13.53
C LEU A 271 34.26 -16.66 13.05
N ALA A 272 33.93 -17.83 12.50
CA ALA A 272 34.92 -18.73 11.92
C ALA A 272 35.60 -18.09 10.70
N GLU A 273 34.83 -17.41 9.84
CA GLU A 273 35.37 -16.69 8.67
C GLU A 273 36.24 -15.49 9.06
N LEU A 274 35.83 -14.69 10.06
CA LEU A 274 36.69 -13.63 10.62
C LEU A 274 38.02 -14.20 11.14
N SER A 275 37.97 -15.37 11.80
CA SER A 275 39.18 -16.06 12.28
C SER A 275 40.06 -16.52 11.11
N GLN A 276 39.46 -17.08 10.06
CA GLN A 276 40.17 -17.52 8.85
C GLN A 276 40.80 -16.35 8.08
N GLN A 277 40.13 -15.19 8.06
CA GLN A 277 40.64 -13.96 7.45
C GLN A 277 41.74 -13.28 8.29
N GLY A 278 42.09 -13.83 9.46
CA GLY A 278 43.10 -13.28 10.36
C GLY A 278 42.66 -11.96 11.02
N VAL A 279 41.37 -11.64 11.00
CA VAL A 279 40.84 -10.43 11.63
C VAL A 279 40.83 -10.63 13.15
N LYS A 280 41.56 -9.79 13.87
CA LYS A 280 41.58 -9.83 15.34
C LYS A 280 40.21 -9.42 15.88
N HIS A 281 39.56 -10.34 16.59
CA HIS A 281 38.28 -10.14 17.25
C HIS A 281 38.21 -10.96 18.54
N ASN A 282 37.25 -10.65 19.41
CA ASN A 282 36.89 -11.47 20.56
C ASN A 282 35.43 -11.94 20.42
N PRO A 283 35.18 -13.23 20.13
CA PRO A 283 33.83 -13.76 19.93
C PRO A 283 32.83 -13.47 21.05
N GLU A 284 33.29 -13.44 22.30
CA GLU A 284 32.46 -13.18 23.48
C GLU A 284 32.08 -11.69 23.60
N LYS A 285 32.89 -10.79 23.05
CA LYS A 285 32.66 -9.35 23.09
C LYS A 285 31.92 -8.81 21.88
N ILE A 286 31.69 -9.63 20.84
CA ILE A 286 30.90 -9.26 19.68
C ILE A 286 29.44 -9.08 20.11
N VAL A 287 28.90 -7.90 19.89
CA VAL A 287 27.50 -7.57 20.18
C VAL A 287 26.64 -7.89 18.95
N ALA A 288 27.12 -7.56 17.75
CA ALA A 288 26.44 -7.84 16.49
C ALA A 288 27.45 -8.22 15.38
N ILE A 289 27.06 -9.10 14.47
CA ILE A 289 27.87 -9.52 13.32
C ILE A 289 26.95 -9.92 12.16
N GLY A 290 27.39 -9.66 10.94
CA GLY A 290 26.58 -9.78 9.72
C GLY A 290 27.39 -9.40 8.49
N ARG A 291 26.73 -9.27 7.34
CA ARG A 291 27.36 -8.79 6.10
C ARG A 291 26.73 -7.48 5.64
N ASP A 292 27.54 -6.62 5.07
CA ASP A 292 27.05 -5.45 4.32
C ASP A 292 26.53 -5.88 2.92
N PRO A 293 25.92 -4.95 2.16
CA PRO A 293 25.45 -5.24 0.80
C PRO A 293 26.55 -5.67 -0.18
N ASN A 294 27.82 -5.39 0.11
CA ASN A 294 28.96 -5.81 -0.69
C ASN A 294 29.49 -7.19 -0.29
N GLY A 295 28.89 -7.84 0.71
CA GLY A 295 29.28 -9.14 1.23
C GLY A 295 30.43 -9.09 2.24
N GLN A 296 30.94 -7.91 2.63
CA GLN A 296 31.96 -7.76 3.65
C GLN A 296 31.37 -8.10 5.03
N ILE A 297 32.10 -8.86 5.84
CA ILE A 297 31.70 -9.12 7.23
C ILE A 297 31.83 -7.83 8.04
N ILE A 298 30.73 -7.38 8.63
CA ILE A 298 30.68 -6.25 9.55
C ILE A 298 30.37 -6.75 10.95
N PHE A 299 31.09 -6.24 11.95
CA PHE A 299 30.87 -6.61 13.34
C PHE A 299 31.03 -5.42 14.30
N LEU A 300 30.23 -5.43 15.36
CA LEU A 300 30.29 -4.51 16.47
C LEU A 300 30.74 -5.28 17.71
N GLU A 301 31.79 -4.82 18.37
CA GLU A 301 32.19 -5.33 19.69
C GLU A 301 31.79 -4.35 20.80
N THR A 302 31.77 -4.86 22.03
CA THR A 302 31.63 -4.05 23.26
C THR A 302 32.65 -2.92 23.27
N GLY A 303 33.88 -3.19 22.81
CA GLY A 303 34.91 -2.17 22.60
C GLY A 303 35.46 -1.56 23.88
N ASN A 304 35.89 -0.30 23.80
CA ASN A 304 36.42 0.52 24.90
C ASN A 304 36.06 1.99 24.68
N GLU A 305 36.60 2.91 25.49
CA GLU A 305 36.27 4.35 25.41
C GLU A 305 36.61 5.03 24.08
N ARG A 306 37.44 4.41 23.23
CA ARG A 306 37.93 4.95 21.95
C ARG A 306 37.33 4.26 20.72
N ALA A 307 36.77 3.06 20.85
CA ALA A 307 36.16 2.34 19.73
C ALA A 307 35.14 1.29 20.16
N GLY A 308 34.16 0.98 19.32
CA GLY A 308 33.11 -0.02 19.56
C GLY A 308 31.93 0.52 20.37
N LEU A 309 31.07 -0.36 20.87
CA LEU A 309 29.81 0.03 21.49
C LEU A 309 30.00 0.98 22.68
N THR A 310 30.98 0.72 23.55
CA THR A 310 31.29 1.60 24.70
C THR A 310 31.59 3.03 24.26
N HIS A 311 32.29 3.23 23.14
CA HIS A 311 32.55 4.55 22.57
C HIS A 311 31.28 5.19 22.00
N ILE A 312 30.45 4.41 21.30
CA ILE A 312 29.18 4.87 20.71
C ILE A 312 28.21 5.33 21.81
N LEU A 313 28.10 4.58 22.91
CA LEU A 313 27.18 4.89 24.01
C LEU A 313 27.55 6.16 24.77
N ARG A 314 28.77 6.71 24.60
CA ARG A 314 29.08 8.07 25.08
C ARG A 314 28.23 9.14 24.39
N HIS A 315 27.68 8.82 23.21
CA HIS A 315 26.74 9.64 22.46
C HIS A 315 25.28 9.20 22.65
N ALA A 316 24.97 8.34 23.64
CA ALA A 316 23.61 7.86 23.90
C ALA A 316 22.60 9.01 24.07
N GLY A 317 23.00 10.12 24.70
CA GLY A 317 22.16 11.31 24.83
C GLY A 317 21.76 11.94 23.48
N ASP A 318 22.62 11.86 22.46
CA ASP A 318 22.30 12.36 21.12
C ASP A 318 21.36 11.40 20.38
N PHE A 319 21.54 10.09 20.57
CA PHE A 319 20.61 9.07 20.05
C PHE A 319 19.22 9.20 20.69
N ALA A 320 19.16 9.44 22.00
CA ALA A 320 17.91 9.67 22.72
C ALA A 320 17.15 10.89 22.18
N LYS A 321 17.85 12.00 21.89
CA LYS A 321 17.26 13.17 21.22
C LYS A 321 16.73 12.86 19.82
N ALA A 322 17.37 11.93 19.12
CA ALA A 322 16.90 11.41 17.83
C ALA A 322 15.76 10.38 17.97
N GLY A 323 15.28 10.10 19.18
CA GLY A 323 14.18 9.18 19.46
C GLY A 323 14.59 7.71 19.57
N VAL A 324 15.87 7.43 19.82
CA VAL A 324 16.43 6.08 19.89
C VAL A 324 16.93 5.83 21.31
N PRO A 325 16.30 4.94 22.09
CA PRO A 325 16.77 4.64 23.44
C PRO A 325 18.09 3.88 23.42
N GLU A 326 18.86 3.97 24.51
CA GLU A 326 20.24 3.48 24.59
C GLU A 326 20.35 1.99 24.23
N GLU A 327 19.41 1.17 24.71
CA GLU A 327 19.36 -0.27 24.44
C GLU A 327 19.14 -0.62 22.95
N LYS A 328 18.66 0.33 22.13
CA LYS A 328 18.42 0.15 20.70
C LYS A 328 19.55 0.69 19.82
N VAL A 329 20.47 1.47 20.39
CA VAL A 329 21.61 2.04 19.65
C VAL A 329 22.45 0.99 18.93
N PRO A 330 22.83 -0.16 19.54
CA PRO A 330 23.60 -1.19 18.83
C PRO A 330 22.89 -1.69 17.57
N ASN A 331 21.58 -1.94 17.68
CA ASN A 331 20.78 -2.49 16.59
C ASN A 331 20.59 -1.47 15.47
N LEU A 332 20.35 -0.20 15.81
CA LEU A 332 20.24 0.87 14.82
C LEU A 332 21.55 1.07 14.06
N VAL A 333 22.68 1.16 14.78
CA VAL A 333 24.01 1.36 14.17
C VAL A 333 24.34 0.19 13.25
N PHE A 334 24.02 -1.03 13.67
CA PHE A 334 24.24 -2.22 12.88
C PHE A 334 23.35 -2.25 11.63
N ALA A 335 22.05 -2.00 11.77
CA ALA A 335 21.11 -1.91 10.65
C ALA A 335 21.52 -0.81 9.65
N ALA A 336 22.04 0.32 10.14
CA ALA A 336 22.50 1.41 9.29
C ALA A 336 23.58 0.95 8.31
N VAL A 337 24.54 0.12 8.74
CA VAL A 337 25.64 -0.36 7.87
C VAL A 337 25.31 -1.60 7.06
N THR A 338 24.37 -2.43 7.49
CA THR A 338 24.00 -3.67 6.76
C THR A 338 22.82 -3.48 5.81
N GLU A 339 21.90 -2.57 6.13
CA GLU A 339 20.63 -2.38 5.40
C GLU A 339 20.45 -0.94 4.91
N GLY A 340 21.15 0.01 5.51
CA GLY A 340 21.01 1.43 5.21
C GLY A 340 21.62 1.83 3.87
N LYS A 341 21.06 2.89 3.28
CA LYS A 341 21.57 3.51 2.07
C LYS A 341 22.52 4.65 2.43
N VAL A 342 23.70 4.71 1.81
CA VAL A 342 24.59 5.85 1.96
C VAL A 342 23.98 7.08 1.28
N VAL A 343 23.73 8.13 2.05
CA VAL A 343 23.08 9.39 1.60
C VAL A 343 23.99 10.60 1.70
N GLY A 344 25.19 10.46 2.27
CA GLY A 344 26.14 11.55 2.38
C GLY A 344 27.38 11.18 3.17
N MET A 345 28.17 12.19 3.52
CA MET A 345 29.40 12.05 4.30
C MET A 345 29.44 13.08 5.43
N GLN A 346 29.80 12.66 6.63
CA GLN A 346 30.16 13.53 7.75
C GLN A 346 31.67 13.46 7.96
N ARG A 347 32.38 14.49 7.49
CA ARG A 347 33.85 14.47 7.35
C ARG A 347 34.27 13.27 6.49
N THR A 348 34.85 12.23 7.09
CA THR A 348 35.28 10.99 6.43
C THR A 348 34.36 9.80 6.71
N ARG A 349 33.24 10.01 7.41
CA ARG A 349 32.31 8.95 7.83
C ARG A 349 31.07 8.93 6.93
N PRO A 350 30.72 7.80 6.30
CA PRO A 350 29.47 7.69 5.55
C PRO A 350 28.25 7.91 6.45
N ILE A 351 27.27 8.64 5.94
CA ILE A 351 25.94 8.82 6.55
C ILE A 351 25.01 7.81 5.90
N TYR A 352 24.47 6.92 6.72
CA TYR A 352 23.49 5.92 6.31
C TYR A 352 22.10 6.40 6.67
N GLU A 353 21.17 6.31 5.72
CA GLU A 353 19.74 6.45 5.94
C GLU A 353 19.10 5.07 6.01
N VAL A 354 18.42 4.78 7.11
CA VAL A 354 17.82 3.47 7.37
C VAL A 354 16.43 3.64 8.00
N MET A 355 15.49 2.80 7.57
CA MET A 355 14.18 2.67 8.23
C MET A 355 14.35 1.77 9.44
N PHE A 356 14.18 2.30 10.65
CA PHE A 356 14.34 1.55 11.90
C PHE A 356 13.15 1.85 12.81
N GLU A 357 12.48 0.80 13.29
CA GLU A 357 11.26 0.89 14.13
C GLU A 357 10.19 1.85 13.58
N GLY A 358 9.98 1.83 12.27
CA GLY A 358 8.96 2.64 11.58
C GLY A 358 9.31 4.11 11.38
N ARG A 359 10.56 4.51 11.66
CA ARG A 359 11.07 5.87 11.42
C ARG A 359 12.35 5.84 10.60
N VAL A 360 12.53 6.87 9.76
CA VAL A 360 13.78 7.06 9.02
C VAL A 360 14.81 7.72 9.95
N HIS A 361 15.94 7.06 10.13
CA HIS A 361 17.09 7.55 10.89
C HIS A 361 18.29 7.78 9.96
N LYS A 362 19.03 8.86 10.24
CA LYS A 362 20.33 9.13 9.62
C LYS A 362 21.43 8.97 10.65
N VAL A 363 22.38 8.07 10.39
CA VAL A 363 23.47 7.77 11.32
C VAL A 363 24.78 7.81 10.56
N ALA A 364 25.73 8.60 11.05
CA ALA A 364 27.10 8.55 10.56
C ALA A 364 27.82 7.39 11.26
N VAL A 365 28.36 6.43 10.51
CA VAL A 365 29.01 5.25 11.07
C VAL A 365 30.42 5.11 10.51
N SER A 366 31.39 4.87 11.40
CA SER A 366 32.76 4.54 11.06
C SER A 366 32.96 3.04 11.11
N VAL A 367 33.29 2.46 9.97
CA VAL A 367 33.67 1.06 9.83
C VAL A 367 35.15 1.01 9.43
N GLY A 368 35.96 0.24 10.15
CA GLY A 368 37.35 -0.02 9.78
C GLY A 368 37.44 -0.93 8.57
N ASN A 369 38.58 -0.94 7.88
CA ASN A 369 38.80 -1.79 6.70
C ASN A 369 38.63 -3.29 6.97
N ASN A 370 38.73 -3.69 8.24
CA ASN A 370 38.51 -5.06 8.72
C ASN A 370 37.03 -5.36 9.05
N GLY A 371 36.10 -4.44 8.78
CA GLY A 371 34.68 -4.61 9.09
C GLY A 371 34.27 -4.26 10.52
N PHE A 372 35.21 -3.82 11.36
CA PHE A 372 34.89 -3.43 12.75
C PHE A 372 34.22 -2.06 12.81
N ILE A 373 33.05 -1.98 13.46
CA ILE A 373 32.39 -0.70 13.73
C ILE A 373 33.12 0.02 14.87
N VAL A 374 33.79 1.11 14.54
CA VAL A 374 34.62 1.90 15.46
C VAL A 374 33.79 2.92 16.22
N GLY A 375 32.82 3.57 15.57
CA GLY A 375 32.02 4.62 16.19
C GLY A 375 30.83 5.02 15.35
N ALA A 376 29.85 5.66 15.98
CA ALA A 376 28.63 6.09 15.33
C ALA A 376 28.01 7.26 16.10
N ASN A 377 27.32 8.13 15.38
CA ASN A 377 26.57 9.23 15.95
C ASN A 377 25.35 9.53 15.06
N PRO A 378 24.21 9.93 15.66
CA PRO A 378 23.07 10.35 14.86
C PRO A 378 23.42 11.65 14.12
N VAL A 379 22.81 11.83 12.96
CA VAL A 379 22.85 13.10 12.22
C VAL A 379 21.51 13.79 12.46
N GLY A 380 21.54 15.03 12.96
CA GLY A 380 20.35 15.84 13.17
C GLY A 380 19.54 15.99 11.89
N ARG A 381 18.23 16.21 12.04
CA ARG A 381 17.34 16.54 10.91
C ARG A 381 17.71 17.86 10.25
#